data_AF-A0A2E9D2J5-F1
#
_entry.id   AF-A0A2E9D2J5-F1
#
_cell.length_a   1.000
_cell.length_b   1.000
_cell.length_c   1.000
_cell.angle_alpha   90.00
_cell.angle_beta   90.00
_cell.angle_gamma   90.00
#
_symmetry.space_group_name_H-M   'P 1'
#
loop_
_entity.id
_entity.type
_entity.pdbx_description
1 polymer ?
#
loop_
_entity_poly.entity_id
_entity_poly.type
_entity_poly.pdbx_seq_one_letter_code
_entity_poly.pdbx_strand_id
1 'polypeptide(L)'
;MVWPNGIKANRDASLQGPTFFTDATGIQFDNRIPALGTDMTNYTFSIPGGSGTIHVRARLIYRRAFRFLVDAKSWTQDGHGNPLEDMTNPHYGHLMELATEDVSF
;
A
#
# COMPACT_ATOMS: atom_id res chain seq x y z
N MET A 1 0.17 -4.65 -15.93
CA MET A 1 -1.08 -4.75 -15.16
C MET A 1 -0.84 -4.07 -13.82
N VAL A 2 -1.37 -2.85 -13.64
CA VAL A 2 -1.20 -2.08 -12.40
C VAL A 2 -2.32 -2.51 -11.47
N TRP A 3 -1.99 -3.21 -10.38
CA TRP A 3 -2.95 -3.50 -9.33
C TRP A 3 -3.45 -2.17 -8.73
N PRO A 4 -4.76 -1.96 -8.56
CA PRO A 4 -5.24 -0.75 -7.90
C PRO A 4 -4.69 -0.72 -6.47
N ASN A 5 -3.88 0.30 -6.18
CA ASN A 5 -2.96 0.37 -5.03
C ASN A 5 -3.66 0.62 -3.68
N GLY A 6 -4.61 -0.23 -3.28
CA GLY A 6 -5.01 -0.29 -1.88
C GLY A 6 -5.91 -1.47 -1.56
N ILE A 7 -6.23 -1.59 -0.27
CA ILE A 7 -6.68 -2.85 0.31
C ILE A 7 -8.22 -2.94 0.40
N LYS A 8 -8.92 -1.80 0.38
CA LYS A 8 -10.39 -1.71 0.27
C LYS A 8 -10.77 -0.37 -0.35
N ALA A 9 -11.43 -0.38 -1.51
CA ALA A 9 -11.89 0.84 -2.18
C ALA A 9 -13.41 0.98 -2.16
N ASN A 10 -13.89 2.19 -1.87
CA ASN A 10 -15.32 2.51 -1.91
C ASN A 10 -15.71 3.07 -3.29
N ARG A 11 -16.97 2.87 -3.68
CA ARG A 11 -17.59 3.49 -4.86
C ARG A 11 -18.76 4.40 -4.49
N ASP A 12 -19.00 5.42 -5.30
CA ASP A 12 -20.10 6.37 -5.18
C ASP A 12 -21.41 5.84 -5.80
N ALA A 13 -22.47 6.66 -5.81
CA ALA A 13 -23.77 6.31 -6.39
C ALA A 13 -23.72 6.09 -7.92
N SER A 14 -22.72 6.62 -8.61
CA SER A 14 -22.47 6.43 -10.05
C SER A 14 -21.57 5.22 -10.33
N LEU A 15 -21.31 4.40 -9.31
CA LEU A 15 -20.39 3.26 -9.33
C LEU A 15 -18.94 3.63 -9.65
N GLN A 16 -18.58 4.91 -9.54
CA GLN A 16 -17.22 5.39 -9.72
C GLN A 16 -16.46 5.37 -8.39
N GLY A 17 -15.16 5.21 -8.46
CA GLY A 17 -14.30 5.22 -7.29
C GLY A 17 -12.83 5.17 -7.69
N PRO A 18 -11.93 5.14 -6.71
CA PRO A 18 -12.18 5.17 -5.26
C PRO A 18 -12.73 6.51 -4.70
N THR A 19 -13.71 6.46 -3.78
CA THR A 19 -14.35 7.65 -3.14
C THR A 19 -14.25 7.69 -1.60
N PHE A 20 -14.59 8.83 -0.99
CA PHE A 20 -14.64 9.00 0.46
C PHE A 20 -15.83 8.26 1.08
N PHE A 21 -15.74 7.91 2.37
CA PHE A 21 -16.77 7.08 3.01
C PHE A 21 -18.13 7.79 3.14
N THR A 22 -18.17 9.13 3.14
CA THR A 22 -19.43 9.89 3.19
C THR A 22 -20.21 9.83 1.89
N ASP A 23 -19.51 9.68 0.77
CA ASP A 23 -20.09 9.63 -0.57
C ASP A 23 -20.25 8.17 -1.05
N ALA A 24 -19.80 7.22 -0.23
CA ALA A 24 -19.77 5.81 -0.56
C ALA A 24 -21.17 5.18 -0.49
N THR A 25 -21.57 4.50 -1.56
CA THR A 25 -22.78 3.67 -1.60
C THR A 25 -22.46 2.17 -1.59
N GLY A 26 -21.18 1.81 -1.74
CA GLY A 26 -20.73 0.42 -1.66
C GLY A 26 -19.22 0.27 -1.72
N ILE A 27 -18.78 -0.99 -1.67
CA ILE A 27 -17.39 -1.40 -1.82
C ILE A 27 -17.14 -1.82 -3.28
N GLN A 28 -16.10 -1.30 -3.91
CA GLN A 28 -15.68 -1.69 -5.25
C GLN A 28 -14.81 -2.96 -5.21
N PHE A 29 -13.87 -3.01 -4.27
CA PHE A 29 -13.07 -4.20 -3.97
C PHE A 29 -12.55 -4.15 -2.54
N ASP A 30 -12.27 -5.32 -1.97
CA ASP A 30 -11.70 -5.52 -0.63
C ASP A 30 -10.77 -6.74 -0.66
N ASN A 31 -9.47 -6.49 -0.65
CA ASN A 31 -8.40 -7.47 -0.57
C ASN A 31 -7.68 -7.39 0.77
N ARG A 32 -8.37 -6.97 1.85
CA ARG A 32 -7.79 -6.97 3.19
C ARG A 32 -7.55 -8.39 3.64
N ILE A 33 -6.39 -8.60 4.26
CA ILE A 33 -6.12 -9.83 5.00
C ILE A 33 -7.17 -9.88 6.13
N PRO A 34 -8.00 -10.93 6.22
CA PRO A 34 -8.97 -11.07 7.29
C PRO A 34 -8.29 -11.08 8.66
N ALA A 35 -9.06 -10.86 9.73
CA ALA A 35 -8.53 -10.99 11.08
C ALA A 35 -7.94 -12.39 11.30
N LEU A 36 -6.69 -12.46 11.79
CA LEU A 36 -5.91 -13.70 11.93
C LEU A 36 -5.69 -14.47 10.61
N GLY A 37 -6.04 -13.88 9.47
CA GLY A 37 -5.81 -14.43 8.15
C GLY A 37 -4.33 -14.36 7.77
N THR A 38 -3.96 -15.19 6.81
CA THR A 38 -2.65 -15.15 6.15
C THR A 38 -2.89 -14.98 4.67
N ASP A 39 -2.10 -14.11 4.04
CA ASP A 39 -2.06 -13.93 2.60
C ASP A 39 -0.64 -14.20 2.08
N MET A 40 -0.52 -14.80 0.90
CA MET A 40 0.75 -15.16 0.30
C MET A 40 0.76 -14.78 -1.17
N THR A 41 1.76 -14.00 -1.58
CA THR A 41 1.99 -13.63 -2.97
C THR A 41 3.40 -14.00 -3.37
N ASN A 42 3.55 -14.64 -4.54
CA ASN A 42 4.84 -15.04 -5.09
C ASN A 42 5.28 -14.06 -6.18
N TYR A 43 6.56 -13.67 -6.17
CA TYR A 43 7.18 -12.80 -7.17
C TYR A 43 8.36 -13.52 -7.83
N THR A 44 8.56 -13.31 -9.12
CA THR A 44 9.68 -13.88 -9.89
C THR A 44 10.42 -12.77 -10.59
N PHE A 45 11.76 -12.78 -10.49
CA PHE A 45 12.64 -11.80 -11.08
C PHE A 45 13.56 -12.48 -12.08
N SER A 46 13.71 -11.92 -13.29
CA SER A 46 14.73 -12.36 -14.24
C SER A 46 16.03 -11.64 -13.94
N ILE A 47 17.11 -12.41 -13.78
CA ILE A 47 18.41 -11.87 -13.38
C ILE A 47 19.37 -11.97 -14.57
N PRO A 48 20.06 -10.87 -14.95
CA PRO A 48 21.08 -10.93 -16.00
C PRO A 48 22.30 -11.75 -15.54
N GLY A 49 22.88 -12.54 -16.44
CA GLY A 49 24.04 -13.40 -16.12
C GLY A 49 25.28 -12.61 -15.67
N GLY A 50 26.07 -13.20 -14.77
CA GLY A 50 27.26 -12.54 -14.18
C GLY A 50 26.95 -11.63 -12.98
N SER A 51 25.78 -11.76 -12.39
CA SER A 51 25.32 -10.98 -11.25
C SER A 51 25.94 -11.49 -9.94
N GLY A 52 26.44 -10.56 -9.12
CA GLY A 52 26.89 -10.83 -7.75
C GLY A 52 25.72 -11.07 -6.79
N THR A 53 25.95 -10.88 -5.49
CA THR A 53 24.91 -11.02 -4.46
C THR A 53 23.72 -10.10 -4.72
N ILE A 54 22.51 -10.66 -4.66
CA ILE A 54 21.25 -9.94 -4.83
C ILE A 54 20.63 -9.68 -3.46
N HIS A 55 20.25 -8.42 -3.21
CA HIS A 55 19.56 -8.02 -1.99
C HIS A 55 18.05 -7.86 -2.26
N VAL A 56 17.23 -8.71 -1.65
CA VAL A 56 15.77 -8.64 -1.71
C VAL A 56 15.26 -7.98 -0.45
N ARG A 57 14.43 -6.94 -0.58
CA ARG A 57 13.78 -6.25 0.55
C ARG A 57 12.27 -6.26 0.39
N ALA A 58 11.56 -6.80 1.37
CA ALA A 58 10.10 -6.78 1.43
C ALA A 58 9.66 -5.92 2.63
N ARG A 59 8.69 -5.01 2.40
CA ARG A 59 8.17 -4.11 3.44
C ARG A 59 6.65 -4.20 3.50
N LEU A 60 6.10 -4.32 4.70
CA LEU A 60 4.68 -4.12 4.96
C LEU A 60 4.46 -2.68 5.39
N ILE A 61 3.71 -1.91 4.60
CA ILE A 61 3.44 -0.50 4.86
C ILE A 61 1.95 -0.32 5.12
N TYR A 62 1.60 0.24 6.27
CA TYR A 62 0.25 0.70 6.57
C TYR A 62 0.07 2.15 6.09
N ARG A 63 -1.06 2.44 5.46
CA ARG A 63 -1.44 3.79 5.03
C ARG A 63 -2.81 4.13 5.57
N ARG A 64 -2.99 5.35 6.08
CA ARG A 64 -4.26 5.77 6.67
C ARG A 64 -5.34 5.99 5.62
N ALA A 65 -4.94 6.45 4.44
CA ALA A 65 -5.83 6.63 3.30
C ALA A 65 -5.12 6.31 1.98
N PHE A 66 -5.90 6.17 0.92
CA PHE A 66 -5.34 6.06 -0.42
C PHE A 66 -4.55 7.31 -0.79
N ARG A 67 -3.43 7.11 -1.50
CA ARG A 67 -2.52 8.20 -1.87
C ARG A 67 -3.24 9.34 -2.61
N PHE A 68 -4.07 9.01 -3.59
CA PHE A 68 -4.81 10.02 -4.36
C PHE A 68 -5.76 10.86 -3.50
N LEU A 69 -6.31 10.31 -2.40
CA LEU A 69 -7.16 11.07 -1.47
C LEU A 69 -6.32 12.03 -0.63
N VAL A 70 -5.19 11.55 -0.11
CA VAL A 70 -4.24 12.37 0.63
C VAL A 70 -3.79 13.55 -0.22
N ASP A 71 -3.46 13.29 -1.49
CA ASP A 71 -3.08 14.32 -2.46
C ASP A 71 -4.25 15.29 -2.75
N ALA A 72 -5.46 14.78 -3.03
CA ALA A 72 -6.62 15.62 -3.36
C ALA A 72 -7.11 16.50 -2.20
N LYS A 73 -6.91 16.05 -0.96
CA LYS A 73 -7.29 16.81 0.25
C LYS A 73 -6.14 17.61 0.86
N SER A 74 -4.94 17.52 0.28
CA SER A 74 -3.74 18.19 0.78
C SER A 74 -3.48 17.91 2.26
N TRP A 75 -3.71 16.67 2.71
CA TRP A 75 -3.48 16.31 4.10
C TRP A 75 -1.99 16.29 4.42
N THR A 76 -1.60 17.06 5.43
CA THR A 76 -0.21 17.17 5.88
C THR A 76 0.01 16.69 7.32
N GLN A 77 -1.08 16.57 8.09
CA GLN A 77 -1.05 16.16 9.47
C GLN A 77 -2.01 15.00 9.74
N ASP A 78 -1.71 14.25 10.79
CA ASP A 78 -2.55 13.20 11.32
C ASP A 78 -3.61 13.74 12.31
N GLY A 79 -4.44 12.85 12.87
CA GLY A 79 -5.48 13.22 13.84
C GLY A 79 -4.98 13.71 15.20
N HIS A 80 -3.65 13.70 15.43
CA HIS A 80 -2.99 14.17 16.65
C HIS A 80 -2.13 15.42 16.40
N GLY A 81 -2.14 15.96 15.17
CA GLY A 81 -1.34 17.13 14.78
C GLY A 81 0.11 16.80 14.40
N ASN A 82 0.49 15.53 14.32
CA ASN A 82 1.82 15.11 13.86
C ASN A 82 1.88 15.16 12.33
N PRO A 83 3.09 15.28 11.72
CA PRO A 83 3.25 15.11 10.28
C PRO A 83 2.69 13.77 9.79
N LEU A 84 1.95 13.81 8.70
CA LEU A 84 1.34 12.61 8.13
C LEU A 84 2.43 11.69 7.52
N GLU A 85 2.65 10.52 8.13
CA GLU A 85 3.65 9.54 7.67
C GLU A 85 3.46 9.10 6.21
N ASP A 86 2.22 9.12 5.71
CA ASP A 86 1.89 8.83 4.31
C ASP A 86 2.59 9.79 3.31
N MET A 87 3.09 10.94 3.79
CA MET A 87 3.76 11.99 3.03
C MET A 87 5.27 12.07 3.28
N THR A 88 5.82 11.29 4.21
CA THR A 88 7.21 11.43 4.64
C THR A 88 8.11 10.30 4.14
N ASN A 89 9.35 10.68 3.80
CA ASN A 89 10.43 9.74 3.53
C ASN A 89 10.78 8.97 4.82
N PRO A 90 11.13 7.66 4.77
CA PRO A 90 11.42 6.85 3.58
C PRO A 90 10.36 5.84 3.15
N HIS A 91 9.23 5.81 3.83
CA HIS A 91 8.23 4.76 3.64
C HIS A 91 6.97 5.26 2.95
N TYR A 92 6.64 6.55 3.05
CA TYR A 92 5.38 7.11 2.55
C TYR A 92 4.20 6.28 3.06
N GLY A 93 4.15 6.15 4.39
CA GLY A 93 3.28 5.29 5.17
C GLY A 93 4.03 4.74 6.40
N HIS A 94 3.29 4.13 7.32
CA HIS A 94 3.84 3.54 8.53
C HIS A 94 4.47 2.18 8.23
N LEU A 95 5.76 2.00 8.54
CA LEU A 95 6.44 0.71 8.38
C LEU A 95 5.97 -0.26 9.46
N MET A 96 5.24 -1.29 9.06
CA MET A 96 4.77 -2.34 9.98
C MET A 96 5.78 -3.47 10.12
N GLU A 97 6.45 -3.86 9.03
CA GLU A 97 7.39 -4.99 8.99
C GLU A 97 8.41 -4.84 7.85
N LEU A 98 9.62 -5.36 8.02
CA LEU A 98 10.70 -5.37 7.02
C LEU A 98 11.46 -6.69 7.07
N ALA A 99 11.50 -7.39 5.94
CA ALA A 99 12.38 -8.53 5.73
C ALA A 99 13.43 -8.20 4.65
N THR A 100 14.67 -8.64 4.87
CA THR A 100 15.76 -8.51 3.90
C THR A 100 16.46 -9.85 3.75
N GLU A 101 16.75 -10.25 2.52
CA GLU A 101 17.41 -11.51 2.18
C GLU A 101 18.49 -11.29 1.13
N ASP A 102 19.65 -11.92 1.34
CA ASP A 102 20.79 -11.87 0.43
C ASP A 102 20.89 -13.21 -0.31
N VAL A 103 20.72 -13.17 -1.62
CA VAL A 103 20.72 -14.36 -2.48
C VAL A 103 22.00 -14.36 -3.31
N SER A 104 22.81 -15.41 -3.12
CA SER A 104 24.02 -15.67 -3.92
C SER A 104 23.82 -16.93 -4.75
N PHE A 105 24.35 -16.96 -5.98
CA PHE A 105 24.22 -18.07 -6.94
C PHE A 105 25.57 -18.72 -7.22
#